data_AF-J3YTQ8-F1
#
_entry.id   AF-J3YTQ8-F1
#
_cell.length_a   1.000
_cell.length_b   1.000
_cell.length_c   1.000
_cell.angle_alpha   90.00
_cell.angle_beta   90.00
_cell.angle_gamma   90.00
#
_symmetry.space_group_name_H-M   'P 1'
#
loop_
_entity.id
_entity.type
_entity.pdbx_description
1 polymer ?
#
loop_
_entity_poly.entity_id
_entity_poly.type
_entity_poly.pdbx_seq_one_letter_code
_entity_poly.pdbx_strand_id
1 'polypeptide(L)'
;MIGLMKKLHLVKFVSILFIILLSACNMHLNDKFHRAGKEFYLNSPPLYKLNSLPNITFPKENDDYKIPPVPLKGDVGKDLDIRPPHHSSR
;
A
#
# COMPACT_ATOMS: atom_id res chain seq x y z
N MET A 1 -2.43 34.01 -47.16
CA MET A 1 -3.29 32.89 -46.70
C MET A 1 -2.50 31.63 -46.31
N ILE A 2 -1.50 31.20 -47.10
CA ILE A 2 -0.68 29.98 -46.84
C ILE A 2 0.16 30.01 -45.54
N GLY A 3 0.73 31.15 -45.13
CA GLY A 3 1.54 31.23 -43.91
C GLY A 3 0.73 31.05 -42.61
N LEU A 4 -0.54 31.48 -42.61
CA LEU A 4 -1.44 31.35 -41.46
C LEU A 4 -1.85 29.88 -41.24
N MET A 5 -2.05 29.15 -42.33
CA MET A 5 -2.37 27.72 -42.33
C MET A 5 -1.24 26.88 -41.74
N LYS A 6 0.02 27.20 -42.06
CA LYS A 6 1.20 26.51 -41.51
C LYS A 6 1.36 26.74 -40.01
N LYS A 7 1.13 27.96 -39.53
CA LYS A 7 1.18 28.28 -38.09
C LYS A 7 0.08 27.57 -37.31
N LEU A 8 -1.15 27.56 -37.83
CA LEU A 8 -2.27 26.85 -37.20
C LEU A 8 -2.02 25.33 -37.12
N HIS A 9 -1.43 24.75 -38.17
CA HIS A 9 -1.04 23.34 -38.17
C HIS A 9 -0.01 23.06 -37.07
N LEU A 10 1.06 23.86 -36.98
CA LEU A 10 2.08 23.69 -35.95
C LEU A 10 1.51 23.77 -34.52
N VAL A 11 0.66 24.76 -34.26
CA VAL A 11 0.01 24.95 -32.94
C VAL A 11 -0.85 23.74 -32.57
N LYS A 12 -1.58 23.16 -33.53
CA LYS A 12 -2.41 21.96 -33.28
C LYS A 12 -1.57 20.75 -32.94
N PHE A 13 -0.46 20.51 -33.65
CA PHE A 13 0.42 19.38 -33.35
C PHE A 13 1.06 19.50 -31.98
N VAL A 14 1.55 20.69 -31.62
CA VAL A 14 2.14 20.93 -30.30
C VAL A 14 1.11 20.73 -29.19
N SER A 15 -0.12 21.23 -29.38
CA SER A 15 -1.21 21.06 -28.41
C SER A 15 -1.58 19.59 -28.20
N ILE A 16 -1.75 18.83 -29.30
CA ILE A 16 -2.09 17.41 -29.24
C ILE A 16 -0.96 16.62 -28.56
N LEU A 17 0.30 16.87 -28.92
CA LEU A 17 1.45 16.20 -28.31
C LEU A 17 1.54 16.49 -26.80
N PHE A 18 1.26 17.72 -26.40
CA PHE A 18 1.28 18.13 -25.00
C PHE A 18 0.21 17.41 -24.17
N ILE A 19 -1.02 17.29 -24.70
CA ILE A 19 -2.12 16.57 -24.05
C ILE A 19 -1.78 15.08 -23.87
N ILE A 20 -1.18 14.46 -24.88
CA ILE A 20 -0.76 13.05 -24.84
C ILE A 20 0.34 12.86 -23.79
N LEU A 21 1.34 13.74 -23.73
CA LEU A 21 2.45 13.68 -22.76
C LEU A 21 1.97 13.87 -21.32
N LEU A 22 1.03 14.79 -21.08
CA LEU A 22 0.43 15.00 -19.76
C LEU A 22 -0.33 13.76 -19.28
N SER A 23 -1.08 13.09 -20.17
CA SER A 23 -1.82 11.88 -19.83
C SER A 23 -0.89 10.72 -19.45
N ALA A 24 0.22 10.54 -20.17
CA ALA A 24 1.19 9.50 -19.87
C ALA A 24 1.96 9.74 -18.55
N CYS A 25 2.26 10.99 -18.22
CA CYS A 25 2.97 11.32 -16.97
C CYS A 25 2.08 11.28 -15.72
N ASN A 26 0.75 11.27 -15.89
CA ASN A 26 -0.22 11.24 -14.78
C ASN A 26 -0.60 9.81 -14.35
N MET A 27 0.12 8.78 -14.81
CA MET A 27 -0.17 7.40 -14.45
C MET A 27 0.20 7.11 -12.98
N HIS A 28 -0.82 7.27 -12.13
CA HIS A 28 -1.05 6.65 -10.83
C HIS A 28 0.20 6.39 -9.95
N LEU A 29 0.57 7.38 -9.14
CA LEU A 29 1.60 7.24 -8.11
C LEU A 29 1.05 6.71 -6.77
N ASN A 30 -0.27 6.49 -6.66
CA ASN A 30 -0.95 6.20 -5.39
C ASN A 30 -0.76 4.75 -4.90
N ASP A 31 -0.33 3.84 -5.77
CA ASP A 31 -0.08 2.44 -5.38
C ASP A 31 1.32 2.23 -4.77
N LYS A 32 2.15 3.27 -4.67
CA LYS A 32 3.51 3.15 -4.10
C LYS A 32 3.56 3.04 -2.57
N PHE A 33 2.42 3.21 -1.90
CA PHE A 33 2.35 3.31 -0.44
C PHE A 33 1.59 2.16 0.22
N HIS A 34 1.08 1.23 -0.59
CA HIS A 34 0.31 0.11 -0.10
C HIS A 34 1.12 -1.17 -0.28
N ARG A 35 1.26 -1.97 0.78
CA ARG A 35 1.87 -3.30 0.67
C ARG A 35 1.09 -4.11 -0.38
N ALA A 36 1.76 -4.60 -1.41
CA ALA A 36 1.14 -5.44 -2.43
C ALA A 36 0.62 -6.73 -1.79
N GLY A 37 -0.67 -6.79 -1.48
CA GLY A 37 -1.29 -7.91 -0.79
C GLY A 37 -2.73 -7.63 -0.36
N LYS A 38 -3.48 -8.71 -0.11
CA LYS A 38 -4.85 -8.62 0.44
C LYS A 38 -4.78 -8.64 1.97
N GLU A 39 -5.64 -7.87 2.63
CA GLU A 39 -5.61 -7.63 4.08
C GLU A 39 -6.43 -8.65 4.89
N PHE A 40 -6.46 -9.91 4.45
CA PHE A 40 -7.29 -10.95 5.07
C PHE A 40 -6.97 -11.22 6.54
N TYR A 41 -5.72 -10.96 6.95
CA TYR A 41 -5.27 -11.14 8.32
C TYR A 41 -6.01 -10.20 9.29
N LEU A 42 -6.50 -9.03 8.84
CA LEU A 42 -7.26 -8.10 9.68
C LEU A 42 -8.63 -8.66 10.09
N ASN A 43 -9.18 -9.59 9.30
CA ASN A 43 -10.49 -10.21 9.55
C ASN A 43 -10.36 -11.60 10.18
N SER A 44 -9.17 -11.97 10.64
CA SER A 44 -8.95 -13.27 11.28
C SER A 44 -9.66 -13.32 12.64
N PRO A 45 -10.28 -14.46 13.00
CA PRO A 45 -10.92 -14.60 14.29
C PRO A 45 -9.88 -14.47 15.42
N PRO A 46 -10.29 -13.97 16.61
CA PRO A 46 -9.40 -13.86 17.74
C PRO A 46 -8.94 -15.23 18.22
N LEU A 47 -7.77 -15.26 18.87
CA LEU A 47 -7.22 -16.48 19.45
C LEU A 47 -7.96 -16.86 20.73
N TYR A 48 -8.28 -18.14 20.86
CA TYR A 48 -8.89 -18.70 22.06
C TYR A 48 -7.94 -19.69 22.71
N LYS A 49 -7.84 -19.63 24.04
CA LYS A 49 -7.08 -20.61 24.80
C LYS A 49 -7.84 -21.94 24.82
N LEU A 50 -7.13 -23.02 24.58
CA LEU A 50 -7.70 -24.36 24.63
C LEU A 50 -7.92 -24.76 26.10
N ASN A 51 -9.16 -25.11 26.45
CA ASN A 51 -9.51 -25.59 27.78
C ASN A 51 -9.22 -27.09 27.87
N SER A 52 -8.42 -27.50 28.87
CA SER A 52 -8.16 -28.92 29.14
C SER A 52 -9.24 -29.52 30.02
N LEU A 53 -9.70 -30.73 29.69
CA LEU A 53 -10.49 -31.53 30.61
C LEU A 53 -9.61 -32.02 31.77
N PRO A 54 -10.20 -32.31 32.95
CA PRO A 54 -9.47 -32.97 34.03
C PRO A 54 -8.84 -34.27 33.49
N ASN A 55 -7.57 -34.51 33.82
CA ASN A 55 -6.75 -35.66 33.40
C ASN A 55 -6.24 -35.65 31.95
N ILE A 56 -6.40 -34.57 31.17
CA ILE A 56 -5.73 -34.40 29.87
C ILE A 56 -4.67 -33.31 30.00
N THR A 57 -3.40 -33.65 29.76
CA THR A 57 -2.29 -32.69 29.75
C THR A 57 -1.89 -32.35 28.32
N PHE A 58 -1.88 -31.06 27.99
CA PHE A 58 -1.37 -30.61 26.69
C PHE A 58 0.16 -30.53 26.69
N PRO A 59 0.80 -30.77 25.54
CA PRO A 59 2.21 -30.45 25.37
C PRO A 59 2.47 -28.99 25.70
N LYS A 60 3.66 -28.70 26.23
CA LYS A 60 4.07 -27.32 26.53
C LYS A 60 3.95 -26.48 25.27
N GLU A 61 3.25 -25.36 25.37
CA GLU A 61 3.08 -24.39 24.30
C GLU A 61 4.47 -23.96 23.80
N ASN A 62 4.68 -24.01 22.48
CA ASN A 62 5.95 -23.60 21.89
C ASN A 62 6.07 -22.07 22.00
N ASP A 63 7.16 -21.61 22.62
CA ASP A 63 7.39 -20.19 22.89
C ASP A 63 7.58 -19.39 21.59
N ASP A 64 8.04 -20.03 20.50
CA ASP A 64 8.24 -19.38 19.19
C ASP A 64 6.94 -18.83 18.56
N TYR A 65 5.79 -19.38 18.97
CA TYR A 65 4.46 -18.99 18.44
C TYR A 65 3.62 -18.22 19.45
N LYS A 66 4.19 -17.92 20.62
CA LYS A 66 3.48 -17.19 21.67
C LYS A 66 3.42 -15.71 21.34
N ILE A 67 2.21 -15.21 21.06
CA ILE A 67 2.00 -13.81 20.75
C ILE A 67 1.77 -13.03 22.05
N PRO A 68 2.62 -12.05 22.41
CA PRO A 68 2.42 -11.24 23.60
C PRO A 68 1.17 -10.34 23.42
N PRO A 69 0.35 -10.17 24.46
CA PRO A 69 -0.78 -9.25 24.40
C PRO A 69 -0.26 -7.81 24.43
N VAL A 70 -0.12 -7.20 23.26
CA VAL A 70 0.29 -5.80 23.09
C VAL A 70 -0.88 -5.03 22.47
N PRO A 71 -1.27 -3.86 23.01
CA PRO A 71 -2.29 -3.04 22.39
C PRO A 71 -1.85 -2.59 20.99
N LEU A 72 -2.74 -2.72 20.01
CA LEU A 72 -2.53 -2.18 18.68
C LEU A 72 -2.40 -0.66 18.77
N LYS A 73 -1.32 -0.11 18.20
CA LYS A 73 -1.05 1.33 18.19
C LYS A 73 -0.68 1.77 16.78
N GLY A 74 -1.41 2.75 16.26
CA GLY A 74 -1.22 3.29 14.92
C GLY A 74 -2.10 2.61 13.86
N ASP A 75 -1.90 3.02 12.62
CA ASP A 75 -2.64 2.52 11.46
C ASP A 75 -2.22 1.08 11.12
N VAL A 76 -3.14 0.31 10.55
CA VAL A 76 -2.92 -1.08 10.15
C VAL A 76 -3.26 -1.26 8.68
N GLY A 77 -2.77 -2.33 8.06
CA GLY A 77 -3.16 -2.62 6.68
C GLY A 77 -2.57 -1.65 5.67
N LYS A 78 -3.42 -1.17 4.76
CA LYS A 78 -3.13 -0.19 3.72
C LYS A 78 -3.08 1.23 4.24
N ASP A 79 -3.75 1.51 5.36
CA ASP A 79 -3.65 2.82 6.01
C ASP A 79 -2.26 3.04 6.64
N LEU A 80 -1.49 1.95 6.85
CA LEU A 80 -0.11 2.02 7.31
C LEU A 80 0.84 2.50 6.21
N ASP A 81 1.40 3.69 6.40
CA ASP A 81 2.46 4.22 5.54
C ASP A 81 3.77 3.44 5.71
N ILE A 82 4.17 2.74 4.64
CA ILE A 82 5.42 1.96 4.58
C ILE A 82 6.53 2.66 3.80
N ARG A 83 6.43 3.97 3.56
CA ARG A 83 7.51 4.73 2.90
C ARG A 83 8.82 4.61 3.69
N PRO A 84 9.99 4.63 3.01
CA PRO A 84 11.26 4.73 3.68
C PRO A 84 11.27 5.89 4.68
N PRO A 85 11.70 5.67 5.94
CA PRO A 85 11.72 6.73 6.93
C PRO A 85 12.68 7.82 6.50
N HIS A 86 12.30 9.08 6.71
CA HIS A 86 13.16 10.19 6.40
C HIS A 86 14.31 10.25 7.41
N HIS A 87 15.51 9.86 6.99
CA HIS A 87 16.71 10.09 7.77
C HIS A 87 17.24 11.48 7.46
N SER A 88 17.18 12.38 8.45
CA SER A 88 17.89 13.65 8.39
C SER A 88 19.39 13.38 8.49
N SER A 89 20.07 13.25 7.36
CA SER A 89 21.54 13.30 7.33
C SER A 89 21.97 14.73 7.68
N ARG A 90 22.28 14.96 8.96
CA ARG A 90 23.06 16.11 9.39
C ARG A 90 24.53 15.73 9.38
#